data_AF-A0A5B8JWV7-F1
#
_entry.id   AF-A0A5B8JWV7-F1
#
_cell.length_a   1.000
_cell.length_b   1.000
_cell.length_c   1.000
_cell.angle_alpha   90.00
_cell.angle_beta   90.00
_cell.angle_gamma   90.00
#
_symmetry.space_group_name_H-M   'P 1'
#
loop_
_entity.id
_entity.type
_entity.pdbx_description
1 polymer ?
#
loop_
_entity_poly.entity_id
_entity_poly.type
_entity_poly.pdbx_seq_one_letter_code
_entity_poly.pdbx_strand_id
1 'polypeptide(L)'
;MSNVYEEKVKKFGLITYTTTRQQTKGVEEMLKNNSNQEELVTLRNVDITYGRGSKAFRAVVDLNLNIYKGEVLGLVGESGSGKSTIGKALVGLVPYSFGEIKLLGRKIPNKLTRGLKFGKKLKEYNEVVNFLVNKVQMIFQDPANSLNPHINVESVVSEGLTNTKNSKEIYLYNKDQEFQKQVYDLINEKKYSQFYGEYLDKLNNKIATNENIAFDAFYIDFLNDISNIKGLEKAVETLKEFKTQREELSKLTENQCKRILVVEILKSVGLDESVLPRYPLEFSGGQQQRIGISRAVVLRPQLLVADEPISALDVSIQAQVVNIFNDLKDKYNLTILFIAHDLRMVEYISDRIAVMNKGRILEVGKTSQIMNNPLHPYTKSLLEAVPSIHGDKGSLLGYQYDINIHNYTETNQPEWLKVNDDHFILATNEELDNWKNGKYE
;
A
#
# COMPACT_ATOMS: atom_id res chain seq x y z
N MET A 1 -21.22 -6.79 23.91
CA MET A 1 -20.71 -7.73 22.88
C MET A 1 -19.27 -8.04 23.26
N SER A 2 -18.83 -9.30 23.20
CA SER A 2 -17.54 -9.71 23.79
C SER A 2 -16.36 -8.94 23.19
N ASN A 3 -15.71 -8.09 24.00
CA ASN A 3 -14.48 -7.33 23.67
C ASN A 3 -13.24 -8.26 23.55
N VAL A 4 -13.42 -9.46 23.01
CA VAL A 4 -12.42 -10.51 23.03
C VAL A 4 -12.27 -11.05 21.61
N TYR A 5 -11.06 -10.94 21.08
CA TYR A 5 -10.67 -11.59 19.83
C TYR A 5 -10.23 -13.02 20.14
N GLU A 6 -10.81 -13.99 19.45
CA GLU A 6 -10.54 -15.42 19.64
C GLU A 6 -9.89 -16.04 18.40
N GLU A 7 -8.77 -16.74 18.57
CA GLU A 7 -8.13 -17.53 17.51
C GLU A 7 -8.02 -19.00 17.94
N LYS A 8 -8.51 -19.91 17.09
CA LYS A 8 -8.34 -21.35 17.31
C LYS A 8 -6.99 -21.81 16.76
N VAL A 9 -6.10 -22.23 17.65
CA VAL A 9 -4.77 -22.73 17.29
C VAL A 9 -4.73 -24.25 17.42
N LYS A 10 -4.31 -24.93 16.35
CA LYS A 10 -4.05 -26.38 16.36
C LYS A 10 -2.59 -26.63 16.73
N LYS A 11 -2.34 -27.42 17.78
CA LYS A 11 -0.99 -27.87 18.17
C LYS A 11 -0.93 -29.38 18.07
N PHE A 12 0.09 -29.89 17.38
CA PHE A 12 0.33 -31.33 17.18
C PHE A 12 -0.86 -32.14 16.64
N GLY A 13 -1.69 -31.55 15.77
CA GLY A 13 -2.76 -32.25 15.03
C GLY A 13 -3.96 -32.76 15.84
N LEU A 14 -3.82 -32.92 17.16
CA LEU A 14 -4.81 -33.57 18.03
C LEU A 14 -5.46 -32.63 19.07
N ILE A 15 -4.82 -31.52 19.42
CA ILE A 15 -5.33 -30.59 20.44
C ILE A 15 -5.55 -29.21 19.80
N THR A 16 -6.78 -28.72 19.90
CA THR A 16 -7.14 -27.34 19.52
C THR A 16 -7.35 -26.56 20.81
N TYR A 17 -6.62 -25.47 21.00
CA TYR A 17 -6.92 -24.50 22.05
C TYR A 17 -7.34 -23.18 21.41
N THR A 18 -8.20 -22.44 22.11
CA THR A 18 -8.58 -21.09 21.74
C THR A 18 -7.66 -20.13 22.50
N THR A 19 -6.91 -19.31 21.78
CA THR A 19 -6.20 -18.18 22.36
C THR A 19 -7.11 -16.97 22.26
N THR A 20 -7.28 -16.26 23.37
CA THR A 20 -8.13 -15.08 23.45
C THR A 20 -7.30 -13.85 23.82
N ARG A 21 -7.66 -12.70 23.24
CA ARG A 21 -7.09 -11.39 23.58
C ARG A 21 -8.22 -10.41 23.83
N GLN A 22 -8.14 -9.66 24.92
CA GLN A 22 -9.01 -8.50 25.10
C GLN A 22 -8.63 -7.42 24.08
N GLN A 23 -9.63 -6.92 23.36
CA GLN A 23 -9.43 -5.85 22.41
C GLN A 23 -9.14 -4.55 23.17
N THR A 24 -8.07 -3.88 22.78
CA THR A 24 -7.74 -2.55 23.28
C THR A 24 -8.96 -1.63 23.06
N LYS A 25 -9.39 -0.92 24.11
CA LYS A 25 -10.56 -0.05 24.02
C LYS A 25 -10.31 1.08 23.02
N GLY A 26 -11.36 1.56 22.37
CA GLY A 26 -11.29 2.60 21.34
C GLY A 26 -10.81 2.12 19.95
N VAL A 27 -10.36 0.87 19.79
CA VAL A 27 -9.91 0.34 18.49
C VAL A 27 -10.99 0.45 17.41
N GLU A 28 -12.24 0.12 17.73
CA GLU A 28 -13.36 0.20 16.78
C GLU A 28 -13.61 1.65 16.32
N GLU A 29 -13.46 2.63 17.22
CA GLU A 29 -13.61 4.04 16.88
C GLU A 29 -12.43 4.54 16.03
N MET A 30 -11.21 4.16 16.38
CA MET A 30 -9.99 4.47 15.62
C MET A 30 -10.02 3.88 14.19
N LEU A 31 -10.60 2.69 14.03
CA LEU A 31 -10.74 2.04 12.72
C LEU A 31 -11.95 2.52 11.92
N LYS A 32 -12.86 3.28 12.54
CA LYS A 32 -14.10 3.70 11.91
C LYS A 32 -13.81 4.64 10.74
N ASN A 33 -14.23 4.24 9.55
CA ASN A 33 -14.11 5.07 8.37
C ASN A 33 -15.30 6.03 8.23
N ASN A 34 -15.07 7.33 8.45
CA ASN A 34 -16.09 8.37 8.27
C ASN A 34 -16.29 8.76 6.79
N SER A 35 -15.42 8.31 5.88
CA SER A 35 -15.34 8.77 4.49
C SER A 35 -15.83 7.76 3.44
N ASN A 36 -16.46 6.66 3.87
CA ASN A 36 -17.02 5.61 3.00
C ASN A 36 -16.00 5.00 2.00
N GLN A 37 -14.70 5.11 2.28
CA GLN A 37 -13.64 4.54 1.44
C GLN A 37 -13.56 3.02 1.61
N GLU A 38 -13.29 2.33 0.50
CA GLU A 38 -13.12 0.88 0.46
C GLU A 38 -11.86 0.45 1.23
N GLU A 39 -12.00 -0.49 2.18
CA GLU A 39 -10.88 -1.09 2.91
C GLU A 39 -10.11 -2.07 2.02
N LEU A 40 -8.88 -1.70 1.65
CA LEU A 40 -7.99 -2.57 0.88
C LEU A 40 -7.26 -3.57 1.78
N VAL A 41 -6.79 -3.11 2.93
CA VAL A 41 -6.05 -3.91 3.91
C VAL A 41 -6.67 -3.72 5.28
N THR A 42 -6.92 -4.83 5.97
CA THR A 42 -7.36 -4.81 7.37
C THR A 42 -6.45 -5.68 8.21
N LEU A 43 -5.87 -5.12 9.26
CA LEU A 43 -5.10 -5.82 10.28
C LEU A 43 -5.89 -5.77 11.59
N ARG A 44 -6.12 -6.93 12.21
CA ARG A 44 -6.83 -7.05 13.50
C ARG A 44 -6.00 -7.88 14.47
N ASN A 45 -5.62 -7.26 15.58
CA ASN A 45 -4.81 -7.84 16.66
C ASN A 45 -3.56 -8.58 16.16
N VAL A 46 -2.89 -8.05 15.14
CA VAL A 46 -1.78 -8.75 14.49
C VAL A 46 -0.53 -8.70 15.36
N ASP A 47 0.00 -9.87 15.68
CA ASP A 47 1.34 -10.02 16.26
C ASP A 47 2.28 -10.65 15.24
N ILE A 48 3.55 -10.25 15.28
CA ILE A 48 4.61 -10.87 14.50
C ILE A 48 5.78 -11.18 15.43
N THR A 49 6.10 -12.47 15.53
CA THR A 49 7.16 -12.99 16.41
C THR A 49 8.22 -13.71 15.60
N TYR A 50 9.47 -13.28 15.73
CA TYR A 50 10.64 -13.98 15.20
C TYR A 50 11.20 -14.97 16.21
N GLY A 51 11.81 -16.04 15.73
CA GLY A 51 12.40 -17.08 16.58
C GLY A 51 11.36 -17.99 17.24
N ARG A 52 11.83 -18.81 18.18
CA ARG A 52 11.01 -19.77 18.95
C ARG A 52 11.57 -19.90 20.37
N GLY A 53 10.71 -20.33 21.30
CA GLY A 53 11.11 -20.58 22.69
C GLY A 53 11.57 -19.32 23.41
N SER A 54 12.56 -19.45 24.28
CA SER A 54 13.09 -18.35 25.11
C SER A 54 13.78 -17.23 24.31
N LYS A 55 14.18 -17.49 23.06
CA LYS A 55 14.79 -16.49 22.17
C LYS A 55 13.77 -15.81 21.24
N ALA A 56 12.47 -16.00 21.46
CA ALA A 56 11.44 -15.40 20.64
C ALA A 56 11.41 -13.88 20.85
N PHE A 57 11.41 -13.13 19.74
CA PHE A 57 11.34 -11.67 19.74
C PHE A 57 10.02 -11.23 19.11
N ARG A 58 9.19 -10.52 19.86
CA ARG A 58 7.94 -9.92 19.34
C ARG A 58 8.28 -8.60 18.65
N ALA A 59 8.30 -8.63 17.32
CA ALA A 59 8.60 -7.45 16.51
C ALA A 59 7.38 -6.55 16.30
N VAL A 60 6.18 -7.13 16.33
CA VAL A 60 4.91 -6.40 16.22
C VAL A 60 3.94 -6.96 17.23
N VAL A 61 3.22 -6.08 17.93
CA VAL A 61 2.31 -6.43 19.03
C VAL A 61 1.02 -5.65 18.89
N ASP A 62 -0.10 -6.37 18.87
CA ASP A 62 -1.46 -5.82 18.86
C ASP A 62 -1.73 -4.77 17.77
N LEU A 63 -1.23 -5.04 16.56
CA LEU A 63 -1.41 -4.15 15.43
C LEU A 63 -2.84 -4.20 14.92
N ASN A 64 -3.51 -3.06 14.98
CA ASN A 64 -4.83 -2.82 14.43
C ASN A 64 -4.72 -1.63 13.47
N LEU A 65 -5.02 -1.84 12.18
CA LEU A 65 -4.84 -0.81 11.17
C LEU A 65 -5.68 -1.12 9.92
N ASN A 66 -6.17 -0.07 9.27
CA ASN A 66 -6.83 -0.13 7.97
C ASN A 66 -6.03 0.68 6.96
N ILE A 67 -5.89 0.13 5.74
CA ILE A 67 -5.41 0.85 4.55
C ILE A 67 -6.55 0.90 3.54
N TYR A 68 -6.94 2.09 3.13
CA TYR A 68 -8.04 2.36 2.21
C TYR A 68 -7.56 2.50 0.77
N LYS A 69 -8.41 2.12 -0.18
CA LYS A 69 -8.08 2.15 -1.60
C LYS A 69 -7.77 3.57 -2.09
N GLY A 70 -6.66 3.71 -2.82
CA GLY A 70 -6.17 4.97 -3.38
C GLY A 70 -5.43 5.87 -2.39
N GLU A 71 -5.35 5.47 -1.11
CA GLU A 71 -4.62 6.24 -0.10
C GLU A 71 -3.13 5.88 -0.08
N VAL A 72 -2.32 6.84 0.36
CA VAL A 72 -0.97 6.61 0.82
C VAL A 72 -0.96 6.69 2.34
N LEU A 73 -0.70 5.56 2.98
CA LEU A 73 -0.49 5.48 4.42
C LEU A 73 1.01 5.49 4.71
N GLY A 74 1.47 6.57 5.35
CA GLY A 74 2.81 6.68 5.91
C GLY A 74 2.94 5.87 7.20
N LEU A 75 3.88 4.93 7.28
CA LEU A 75 4.22 4.21 8.50
C LEU A 75 5.61 4.65 8.96
N VAL A 76 5.67 5.33 10.10
CA VAL A 76 6.87 6.07 10.52
C VAL A 76 7.35 5.65 11.91
N GLY A 77 8.65 5.72 12.14
CA GLY A 77 9.29 5.41 13.41
C GLY A 77 10.76 5.11 13.24
N GLU A 78 11.48 4.95 14.34
CA GLU A 78 12.91 4.64 14.36
C GLU A 78 13.23 3.27 13.76
N SER A 79 14.51 3.05 13.46
CA SER A 79 15.01 1.74 13.04
C SER A 79 14.67 0.67 14.09
N GLY A 80 14.19 -0.49 13.62
CA GLY A 80 13.77 -1.59 14.51
C GLY A 80 12.42 -1.42 15.19
N SER A 81 11.61 -0.39 14.85
CA SER A 81 10.27 -0.22 15.42
C SER A 81 9.23 -1.25 14.93
N GLY A 82 9.52 -2.03 13.87
CA GLY A 82 8.67 -3.09 13.35
C GLY A 82 8.03 -2.82 11.97
N LYS A 83 8.29 -1.65 11.36
CA LYS A 83 7.68 -1.21 10.09
C LYS A 83 7.93 -2.17 8.92
N SER A 84 9.19 -2.48 8.63
CA SER A 84 9.59 -3.41 7.58
C SER A 84 9.05 -4.82 7.81
N THR A 85 8.85 -5.21 9.08
CA THR A 85 8.22 -6.49 9.44
C THR A 85 6.75 -6.53 9.03
N ILE A 86 6.01 -5.43 9.22
CA ILE A 86 4.62 -5.29 8.75
C ILE A 86 4.57 -5.36 7.23
N GLY A 87 5.42 -4.58 6.55
CA GLY A 87 5.50 -4.59 5.08
C GLY A 87 5.75 -6.00 4.52
N LYS A 88 6.73 -6.71 5.09
CA LYS A 88 7.04 -8.11 4.73
C LYS A 88 5.89 -9.09 5.02
N ALA A 89 5.10 -8.84 6.06
CA ALA A 89 3.94 -9.68 6.36
C ALA A 89 2.80 -9.49 5.34
N LEU A 90 2.55 -8.25 4.90
CA LEU A 90 1.55 -7.95 3.88
C LEU A 90 1.86 -8.61 2.53
N VAL A 91 3.14 -8.68 2.15
CA VAL A 91 3.56 -9.37 0.92
C VAL A 91 3.76 -10.89 1.09
N GLY A 92 3.48 -11.43 2.28
CA GLY A 92 3.57 -12.87 2.57
C GLY A 92 4.98 -13.42 2.77
N LEU A 93 5.98 -12.55 2.96
CA LEU A 93 7.38 -12.96 3.23
C LEU A 93 7.61 -13.32 4.70
N VAL A 94 6.84 -12.73 5.63
CA VAL A 94 6.93 -12.99 7.07
C VAL A 94 5.57 -13.44 7.61
N PRO A 95 5.48 -14.59 8.32
CA PRO A 95 4.22 -15.03 8.92
C PRO A 95 3.87 -14.19 10.15
N TYR A 96 2.59 -13.90 10.34
CA TYR A 96 2.08 -13.40 11.62
C TYR A 96 1.87 -14.55 12.61
N SER A 97 2.02 -14.27 13.90
CA SER A 97 1.94 -15.25 15.00
C SER A 97 0.58 -15.27 15.69
N PHE A 98 -0.20 -14.19 15.60
CA PHE A 98 -1.56 -14.07 16.13
C PHE A 98 -2.35 -13.02 15.33
N GLY A 99 -3.68 -13.13 15.33
CA GLY A 99 -4.57 -12.12 14.74
C GLY A 99 -5.03 -12.45 13.33
N GLU A 100 -5.35 -11.41 12.55
CA GLU A 100 -5.82 -11.55 11.17
C GLU A 100 -5.33 -10.43 10.27
N ILE A 101 -4.86 -10.81 9.07
CA ILE A 101 -4.59 -9.92 7.95
C ILE A 101 -5.56 -10.28 6.83
N LYS A 102 -6.31 -9.30 6.32
CA LYS A 102 -7.07 -9.41 5.07
C LYS A 102 -6.56 -8.41 4.06
N LEU A 103 -6.51 -8.85 2.80
CA LEU A 103 -6.22 -8.04 1.62
C LEU A 103 -7.37 -8.22 0.65
N LEU A 104 -8.01 -7.14 0.21
CA LEU A 104 -9.15 -7.17 -0.72
C LEU A 104 -10.27 -8.11 -0.22
N GLY A 105 -10.60 -8.02 1.07
CA GLY A 105 -11.54 -8.92 1.74
C GLY A 105 -11.06 -10.37 1.93
N ARG A 106 -9.96 -10.79 1.30
CA ARG A 106 -9.40 -12.14 1.41
C ARG A 106 -8.47 -12.27 2.61
N LYS A 107 -8.78 -13.19 3.52
CA LYS A 107 -7.89 -13.55 4.64
C LYS A 107 -6.59 -14.19 4.12
N ILE A 108 -5.46 -13.65 4.56
CA ILE A 108 -4.13 -14.20 4.25
C ILE A 108 -3.79 -15.29 5.28
N PRO A 109 -3.35 -16.49 4.82
CA PRO A 109 -2.97 -17.56 5.73
C PRO A 109 -1.77 -17.16 6.59
N ASN A 110 -1.82 -17.50 7.88
CA ASN A 110 -0.75 -17.17 8.84
C ASN A 110 0.62 -17.78 8.47
N LYS A 111 0.65 -18.91 7.75
CA LYS A 111 1.88 -19.57 7.29
C LYS A 111 1.75 -20.00 5.84
N LEU A 112 2.57 -19.39 5.00
CA LEU A 112 2.87 -19.86 3.65
C LEU A 112 4.07 -20.83 3.71
N THR A 113 3.86 -22.04 4.23
CA THR A 113 4.95 -23.04 4.29
C THR A 113 5.32 -23.52 2.89
N ARG A 114 6.57 -23.30 2.48
CA ARG A 114 7.18 -23.99 1.33
C ARG A 114 7.50 -25.43 1.78
N GLY A 115 6.85 -26.41 1.17
CA GLY A 115 7.02 -27.83 1.48
C GLY A 115 6.27 -28.69 0.47
N LEU A 116 6.49 -30.00 0.49
CA LEU A 116 5.79 -30.96 -0.36
C LEU A 116 4.27 -30.89 -0.09
N LYS A 117 3.53 -30.31 -1.03
CA LYS A 117 2.07 -30.21 -1.01
C LYS A 117 1.52 -30.97 -2.20
N PHE A 118 0.43 -31.70 -1.97
CA PHE A 118 -0.25 -32.47 -3.01
C PHE A 118 -1.74 -32.14 -3.04
N GLY A 119 -2.35 -32.30 -4.22
CA GLY A 119 -3.78 -32.12 -4.45
C GLY A 119 -4.29 -30.72 -4.06
N LYS A 120 -5.41 -30.70 -3.32
CA LYS A 120 -6.13 -29.47 -2.93
C LYS A 120 -5.25 -28.43 -2.22
N LYS A 121 -4.33 -28.87 -1.35
CA LYS A 121 -3.44 -27.96 -0.59
C LYS A 121 -2.42 -27.24 -1.48
N LEU A 122 -1.98 -27.87 -2.57
CA LEU A 122 -1.08 -27.24 -3.53
C LEU A 122 -1.84 -26.18 -4.35
N LYS A 123 -3.07 -26.52 -4.78
CA LYS A 123 -3.94 -25.59 -5.51
C LYS A 123 -4.24 -24.34 -4.67
N GLU A 124 -4.68 -24.50 -3.43
CA GLU A 124 -4.94 -23.38 -2.51
C GLU A 124 -3.70 -22.51 -2.27
N TYR A 125 -2.52 -23.13 -2.11
CA TYR A 125 -1.26 -22.39 -1.98
C TYR A 125 -0.95 -21.57 -3.22
N ASN A 126 -1.04 -22.17 -4.42
CA ASN A 126 -0.79 -21.47 -5.67
C ASN A 126 -1.79 -20.33 -5.90
N GLU A 127 -3.07 -20.53 -5.55
CA GLU A 127 -4.10 -19.48 -5.62
C GLU A 127 -3.82 -18.29 -4.70
N VAL A 128 -3.27 -18.52 -3.50
CA VAL A 128 -2.87 -17.44 -2.59
C VAL A 128 -1.62 -16.74 -3.09
N VAL A 129 -0.61 -17.50 -3.55
CA VAL A 129 0.64 -16.93 -4.08
C VAL A 129 0.36 -16.10 -5.34
N ASN A 130 -0.41 -16.63 -6.29
CA ASN A 130 -0.78 -15.90 -7.50
C ASN A 130 -1.59 -14.64 -7.16
N PHE A 131 -2.46 -14.69 -6.17
CA PHE A 131 -3.16 -13.52 -5.68
C PHE A 131 -2.19 -12.47 -5.12
N LEU A 132 -1.28 -12.86 -4.23
CA LEU A 132 -0.30 -11.94 -3.64
C LEU A 132 0.60 -11.32 -4.71
N VAL A 133 1.17 -12.13 -5.61
CA VAL A 133 2.05 -11.64 -6.69
C VAL A 133 1.33 -10.66 -7.60
N ASN A 134 0.06 -10.89 -7.94
CA ASN A 134 -0.67 -9.98 -8.82
C ASN A 134 -1.21 -8.73 -8.12
N LYS A 135 -1.51 -8.79 -6.81
CA LYS A 135 -2.21 -7.72 -6.10
C LYS A 135 -1.33 -6.89 -5.19
N VAL A 136 -0.20 -7.42 -4.74
CA VAL A 136 0.70 -6.75 -3.80
C VAL A 136 2.13 -6.83 -4.30
N GLN A 137 2.80 -5.68 -4.34
CA GLN A 137 4.22 -5.60 -4.72
C GLN A 137 5.00 -4.84 -3.66
N MET A 138 6.30 -5.10 -3.59
CA MET A 138 7.18 -4.49 -2.60
C MET A 138 8.40 -3.86 -3.27
N ILE A 139 8.73 -2.65 -2.84
CA ILE A 139 10.01 -1.99 -3.08
C ILE A 139 10.82 -2.14 -1.80
N PHE A 140 12.00 -2.76 -1.91
CA PHE A 140 12.89 -2.99 -0.76
C PHE A 140 13.80 -1.78 -0.53
N GLN A 141 14.27 -1.65 0.71
CA GLN A 141 15.14 -0.56 1.19
C GLN A 141 16.43 -0.40 0.39
N ASP A 142 16.98 -1.50 -0.14
CA ASP A 142 18.20 -1.50 -0.95
C ASP A 142 17.92 -2.02 -2.36
N PRO A 143 17.80 -1.12 -3.36
CA PRO A 143 17.59 -1.50 -4.75
C PRO A 143 18.72 -2.36 -5.28
N ALA A 144 19.98 -2.02 -4.98
CA ALA A 144 21.15 -2.69 -5.54
C ALA A 144 21.18 -4.17 -5.16
N ASN A 145 20.83 -4.48 -3.90
CA ASN A 145 20.71 -5.85 -3.43
C ASN A 145 19.43 -6.57 -3.89
N SER A 146 18.42 -5.82 -4.33
CA SER A 146 17.15 -6.39 -4.79
C SER A 146 17.12 -6.69 -6.29
N LEU A 147 17.98 -6.05 -7.09
CA LEU A 147 18.06 -6.24 -8.55
C LEU A 147 19.14 -7.28 -8.87
N ASN A 148 18.88 -8.18 -9.81
CA ASN A 148 19.87 -9.15 -10.25
C ASN A 148 20.90 -8.46 -11.17
N PRO A 149 22.19 -8.38 -10.77
CA PRO A 149 23.20 -7.62 -11.52
C PRO A 149 23.64 -8.29 -12.82
N HIS A 150 23.28 -9.56 -13.03
CA HIS A 150 23.72 -10.36 -14.19
C HIS A 150 22.69 -10.41 -15.32
N ILE A 151 21.58 -9.67 -15.21
CA ILE A 151 20.55 -9.57 -16.25
C ILE A 151 20.29 -8.11 -16.58
N ASN A 152 19.84 -7.85 -17.81
CA ASN A 152 19.58 -6.51 -18.30
C ASN A 152 18.30 -5.90 -17.70
N VAL A 153 18.18 -4.57 -17.79
CA VAL A 153 17.03 -3.82 -17.25
C VAL A 153 15.70 -4.31 -17.81
N GLU A 154 15.62 -4.64 -19.10
CA GLU A 154 14.40 -5.19 -19.70
C GLU A 154 13.94 -6.47 -18.98
N SER A 155 14.88 -7.39 -18.69
CA SER A 155 14.58 -8.65 -18.02
C SER A 155 14.24 -8.44 -16.55
N VAL A 156 14.92 -7.51 -15.87
CA VAL A 156 14.65 -7.16 -14.47
C VAL A 156 13.24 -6.59 -14.32
N VAL A 157 12.86 -5.64 -15.17
CA VAL A 157 11.54 -5.00 -15.07
C VAL A 157 10.44 -5.97 -15.51
N SER A 158 10.68 -6.78 -16.55
CA SER A 158 9.67 -7.73 -17.06
C SER A 158 9.59 -9.07 -16.32
N GLU A 159 10.40 -9.28 -15.27
CA GLU A 159 10.44 -10.53 -14.50
C GLU A 159 9.05 -10.92 -13.98
N GLY A 160 8.35 -9.97 -13.34
CA GLY A 160 7.00 -10.17 -12.82
C GLY A 160 6.02 -10.60 -13.91
N LEU A 161 5.98 -9.86 -15.02
CA LEU A 161 5.12 -10.13 -16.17
C LEU A 161 5.38 -11.52 -16.78
N THR A 162 6.65 -11.92 -16.84
CA THR A 162 7.05 -13.23 -17.36
C THR A 162 6.58 -14.37 -16.46
N ASN A 163 6.60 -14.17 -15.15
CA ASN A 163 6.15 -15.16 -14.17
C ASN A 163 4.61 -15.33 -14.17
N THR A 164 3.86 -14.24 -14.34
CA THR A 164 2.39 -14.23 -14.29
C THR A 164 1.72 -14.50 -15.63
N LYS A 165 2.41 -14.24 -16.76
CA LYS A 165 1.91 -14.42 -18.14
C LYS A 165 0.59 -13.68 -18.41
N ASN A 166 0.45 -12.47 -17.87
CA ASN A 166 -0.74 -11.62 -17.99
C ASN A 166 -0.42 -10.21 -18.56
N SER A 167 0.68 -10.08 -19.29
CA SER A 167 1.15 -8.83 -19.88
C SER A 167 0.14 -8.26 -20.87
N LYS A 168 -0.46 -9.12 -21.73
CA LYS A 168 -1.50 -8.70 -22.67
C LYS A 168 -2.74 -8.20 -21.93
N GLU A 169 -3.20 -8.94 -20.93
CA GLU A 169 -4.35 -8.56 -20.10
C GLU A 169 -4.13 -7.20 -19.42
N ILE A 170 -2.98 -7.01 -18.79
CA ILE A 170 -2.61 -5.74 -18.15
C ILE A 170 -2.56 -4.60 -19.17
N TYR A 171 -1.93 -4.82 -20.33
CA TYR A 171 -1.80 -3.81 -21.36
C TYR A 171 -3.16 -3.36 -21.90
N LEU A 172 -4.02 -4.32 -22.23
CA LEU A 172 -5.35 -4.06 -22.74
C LEU A 172 -6.25 -3.37 -21.71
N TYR A 173 -6.22 -3.84 -20.45
CA TYR A 173 -6.92 -3.18 -19.35
C TYR A 173 -6.51 -1.70 -19.20
N ASN A 174 -5.20 -1.41 -19.26
CA ASN A 174 -4.72 -0.03 -19.16
C ASN A 174 -5.26 0.84 -20.31
N LYS A 175 -5.32 0.29 -21.53
CA LYS A 175 -5.86 1.00 -22.70
C LYS A 175 -7.36 1.21 -22.60
N ASP A 176 -8.09 0.20 -22.10
CA ASP A 176 -9.52 0.31 -21.84
C ASP A 176 -9.83 1.40 -20.82
N GLN A 177 -9.05 1.50 -19.73
CA GLN A 177 -9.17 2.58 -18.74
C GLN A 177 -8.83 3.97 -19.31
N GLU A 178 -7.78 4.07 -20.14
CA GLU A 178 -7.41 5.31 -20.80
C GLU A 178 -8.53 5.80 -21.74
N PHE A 179 -9.07 4.91 -22.56
CA PHE A 179 -10.17 5.22 -23.47
C PHE A 179 -11.46 5.55 -22.73
N GLN A 180 -11.78 4.83 -21.65
CA GLN A 180 -12.90 5.14 -20.78
C GLN A 180 -12.80 6.55 -20.23
N LYS A 181 -11.65 6.93 -19.68
CA LYS A 181 -11.44 8.29 -19.17
C LYS A 181 -11.69 9.34 -20.25
N GLN A 182 -11.09 9.17 -21.43
CA GLN A 182 -11.26 10.13 -22.54
C GLN A 182 -12.71 10.25 -23.02
N VAL A 183 -13.46 9.14 -23.05
CA VAL A 183 -14.89 9.17 -23.39
C VAL A 183 -15.70 9.85 -22.30
N TYR A 184 -15.44 9.57 -21.02
CA TYR A 184 -16.12 10.21 -19.90
C TYR A 184 -15.80 11.71 -19.76
N ASP A 185 -14.63 12.16 -20.18
CA ASP A 185 -14.28 13.59 -20.26
C ASP A 185 -15.14 14.35 -21.29
N LEU A 186 -15.69 13.64 -22.29
CA LEU A 186 -16.64 14.21 -23.27
C LEU A 186 -18.09 14.16 -22.78
N ILE A 187 -18.39 13.36 -21.76
CA ILE A 187 -19.71 13.26 -21.14
C ILE A 187 -19.77 14.31 -20.02
N ASN A 188 -20.76 15.19 -20.07
CA ASN A 188 -20.91 16.19 -19.02
C ASN A 188 -21.62 15.58 -17.81
N GLU A 189 -20.89 15.40 -16.69
CA GLU A 189 -21.41 14.83 -15.44
C GLU A 189 -22.69 15.49 -14.93
N LYS A 190 -22.79 16.83 -15.03
CA LYS A 190 -23.97 17.56 -14.56
C LYS A 190 -25.20 17.31 -15.43
N LYS A 191 -25.00 17.00 -16.71
CA LYS A 191 -26.08 16.78 -17.68
C LYS A 191 -26.48 15.31 -17.78
N TYR A 192 -25.54 14.39 -17.56
CA TYR A 192 -25.72 12.96 -17.74
C TYR A 192 -25.28 12.15 -16.51
N SER A 193 -25.72 12.59 -15.32
CA SER A 193 -25.35 11.98 -14.04
C SER A 193 -25.67 10.49 -13.91
N GLN A 194 -26.62 9.98 -14.71
CA GLN A 194 -27.01 8.57 -14.77
C GLN A 194 -25.86 7.61 -15.16
N PHE A 195 -24.82 8.10 -15.84
CA PHE A 195 -23.64 7.30 -16.20
C PHE A 195 -22.53 7.34 -15.14
N TYR A 196 -22.71 8.14 -14.08
CA TYR A 196 -21.77 8.27 -12.98
C TYR A 196 -22.28 7.50 -11.75
N GLY A 197 -21.44 7.42 -10.70
CA GLY A 197 -21.76 6.64 -9.49
C GLY A 197 -21.88 5.15 -9.80
N GLU A 198 -23.02 4.55 -9.42
CA GLU A 198 -23.21 3.09 -9.54
C GLU A 198 -23.02 2.54 -10.95
N TYR A 199 -23.36 3.29 -12.00
CA TYR A 199 -23.18 2.82 -13.38
C TYR A 199 -21.69 2.70 -13.71
N LEU A 200 -20.93 3.76 -13.42
CA LEU A 200 -19.48 3.79 -13.62
C LEU A 200 -18.80 2.70 -12.79
N ASP A 201 -19.23 2.49 -11.54
CA ASP A 201 -18.70 1.42 -10.70
C ASP A 201 -18.97 0.02 -11.29
N LYS A 202 -20.19 -0.22 -11.80
CA LYS A 202 -20.52 -1.48 -12.49
C LYS A 202 -19.69 -1.67 -13.75
N LEU A 203 -19.49 -0.61 -14.53
CA LEU A 203 -18.68 -0.65 -15.74
C LEU A 203 -17.20 -0.94 -15.40
N ASN A 204 -16.64 -0.24 -14.43
CA ASN A 204 -15.27 -0.46 -13.93
C ASN A 204 -15.06 -1.90 -13.46
N ASN A 205 -16.04 -2.43 -12.70
CA ASN A 205 -16.00 -3.82 -12.25
C ASN A 205 -16.04 -4.81 -13.42
N LYS A 206 -16.87 -4.58 -14.44
CA LYS A 206 -16.87 -5.42 -15.66
C LYS A 206 -15.55 -5.34 -16.41
N ILE A 207 -14.98 -4.14 -16.60
CA ILE A 207 -13.70 -3.94 -17.29
C ILE A 207 -12.55 -4.66 -16.56
N ALA A 208 -12.61 -4.76 -15.23
CA ALA A 208 -11.58 -5.42 -14.42
C ALA A 208 -11.66 -6.96 -14.40
N THR A 209 -12.59 -7.60 -15.11
CA THR A 209 -12.77 -9.07 -15.04
C THR A 209 -11.90 -9.87 -16.00
N ASN A 210 -12.11 -9.73 -17.30
CA ASN A 210 -11.28 -10.34 -18.35
C ASN A 210 -11.46 -9.61 -19.68
N GLU A 211 -10.57 -9.91 -20.64
CA GLU A 211 -10.51 -9.25 -21.96
C GLU A 211 -11.87 -9.19 -22.69
N ASN A 212 -12.62 -10.30 -22.73
CA ASN A 212 -13.87 -10.37 -23.49
C ASN A 212 -14.99 -9.61 -22.80
N ILE A 213 -15.16 -9.78 -21.49
CA ILE A 213 -16.19 -9.09 -20.72
C ILE A 213 -15.93 -7.58 -20.72
N ALA A 214 -14.66 -7.17 -20.59
CA ALA A 214 -14.27 -5.77 -20.70
C ALA A 214 -14.65 -5.20 -22.07
N PHE A 215 -14.37 -5.95 -23.14
CA PHE A 215 -14.68 -5.53 -24.49
C PHE A 215 -16.18 -5.35 -24.71
N ASP A 216 -16.98 -6.35 -24.33
CA ASP A 216 -18.43 -6.32 -24.48
C ASP A 216 -19.05 -5.19 -23.64
N ALA A 217 -18.61 -5.03 -22.38
CA ALA A 217 -19.15 -4.02 -21.49
C ALA A 217 -18.92 -2.58 -21.99
N PHE A 218 -17.72 -2.28 -22.49
CA PHE A 218 -17.38 -0.90 -22.83
C PHE A 218 -17.61 -0.56 -24.31
N TYR A 219 -17.31 -1.47 -25.25
CA TYR A 219 -17.39 -1.18 -26.69
C TYR A 219 -18.66 -1.72 -27.36
N ILE A 220 -19.52 -2.44 -26.62
CA ILE A 220 -20.82 -2.91 -27.11
C ILE A 220 -21.94 -2.37 -26.23
N ASP A 221 -22.01 -2.79 -24.96
CA ASP A 221 -23.10 -2.41 -24.04
C ASP A 221 -23.14 -0.89 -23.85
N PHE A 222 -22.05 -0.30 -23.36
CA PHE A 222 -21.99 1.14 -23.12
C PHE A 222 -22.17 1.97 -24.40
N LEU A 223 -21.59 1.53 -25.53
CA LEU A 223 -21.79 2.18 -26.83
C LEU A 223 -23.27 2.20 -27.22
N ASN A 224 -23.99 1.09 -27.04
CA ASN A 224 -25.42 1.02 -27.29
C ASN A 224 -26.20 1.96 -26.37
N ASP A 225 -25.84 2.01 -25.09
CA ASP A 225 -26.49 2.88 -24.10
C ASP A 225 -26.39 4.37 -24.47
N ILE A 226 -25.22 4.82 -24.95
CA ILE A 226 -25.01 6.24 -25.31
C ILE A 226 -25.42 6.59 -26.75
N SER A 227 -25.55 5.60 -27.65
CA SER A 227 -25.74 5.81 -29.09
C SER A 227 -27.00 6.61 -29.48
N ASN A 228 -28.07 6.51 -28.69
CA ASN A 228 -29.36 7.13 -28.98
C ASN A 228 -29.60 8.44 -28.20
N ILE A 229 -28.61 8.92 -27.44
CA ILE A 229 -28.74 10.10 -26.60
C ILE A 229 -28.25 11.34 -27.38
N LYS A 230 -29.17 12.30 -27.56
CA LYS A 230 -28.85 13.60 -28.17
C LYS A 230 -27.79 14.36 -27.35
N GLY A 231 -26.77 14.87 -28.01
CA GLY A 231 -25.67 15.63 -27.42
C GLY A 231 -24.46 14.79 -26.97
N LEU A 232 -24.47 13.48 -27.23
CA LEU A 232 -23.33 12.58 -27.01
C LEU A 232 -22.69 12.07 -28.32
N GLU A 233 -23.01 12.69 -29.47
CA GLU A 233 -22.58 12.22 -30.80
C GLU A 233 -21.05 12.14 -30.89
N LYS A 234 -20.34 13.13 -30.32
CA LYS A 234 -18.88 13.15 -30.26
C LYS A 234 -18.31 12.01 -29.42
N ALA A 235 -18.91 11.71 -28.26
CA ALA A 235 -18.47 10.60 -27.41
C ALA A 235 -18.71 9.24 -28.09
N VAL A 236 -19.81 9.09 -28.82
CA VAL A 236 -20.14 7.89 -29.61
C VAL A 236 -19.13 7.69 -30.75
N GLU A 237 -18.78 8.76 -31.48
CA GLU A 237 -17.78 8.71 -32.56
C GLU A 237 -16.40 8.30 -32.01
N THR A 238 -15.94 8.95 -30.95
CA THR A 238 -14.68 8.62 -30.28
C THR A 238 -14.67 7.17 -29.76
N LEU A 239 -15.76 6.69 -29.17
CA LEU A 239 -15.84 5.30 -28.68
C LEU A 239 -15.80 4.27 -29.83
N LYS A 240 -16.36 4.59 -31.00
CA LYS A 240 -16.25 3.74 -32.20
C LYS A 240 -14.81 3.69 -32.73
N GLU A 241 -14.11 4.82 -32.76
CA GLU A 241 -12.69 4.86 -33.12
C GLU A 241 -11.85 4.02 -32.16
N PHE A 242 -12.08 4.16 -30.84
CA PHE A 242 -11.41 3.36 -29.82
C PHE A 242 -11.73 1.88 -29.91
N LYS A 243 -12.95 1.50 -30.30
CA LYS A 243 -13.29 0.09 -30.58
C LYS A 243 -12.42 -0.49 -31.68
N THR A 244 -12.27 0.20 -32.81
CA THR A 244 -11.41 -0.26 -33.91
C THR A 244 -9.93 -0.34 -33.49
N GLN A 245 -9.45 0.66 -32.73
CA GLN A 245 -8.08 0.60 -32.18
C GLN A 245 -7.92 -0.60 -31.24
N ARG A 246 -8.89 -0.85 -30.36
CA ARG A 246 -8.86 -1.95 -29.40
C ARG A 246 -8.83 -3.32 -30.08
N GLU A 247 -9.56 -3.49 -31.19
CA GLU A 247 -9.54 -4.72 -32.01
C GLU A 247 -8.16 -4.98 -32.63
N GLU A 248 -7.46 -3.94 -33.09
CA GLU A 248 -6.07 -4.06 -33.56
C GLU A 248 -5.10 -4.39 -32.41
N LEU A 249 -5.26 -3.75 -31.25
CA LEU A 249 -4.45 -4.03 -30.06
C LEU A 249 -4.62 -5.47 -29.55
N SER A 250 -5.82 -6.05 -29.69
CA SER A 250 -6.08 -7.46 -29.34
C SER A 250 -5.26 -8.45 -30.17
N LYS A 251 -4.72 -8.05 -31.33
CA LYS A 251 -3.89 -8.92 -32.19
C LYS A 251 -2.43 -9.02 -31.69
N LEU A 252 -2.02 -8.14 -30.78
CA LEU A 252 -0.66 -8.14 -30.25
C LEU A 252 -0.38 -9.41 -29.44
N THR A 253 0.86 -9.89 -29.56
CA THR A 253 1.37 -11.01 -28.78
C THR A 253 1.72 -10.59 -27.35
N GLU A 254 1.72 -11.56 -26.45
CA GLU A 254 2.13 -11.38 -25.04
C GLU A 254 3.49 -10.68 -24.91
N ASN A 255 4.47 -11.06 -25.74
CA ASN A 255 5.80 -10.46 -25.73
C ASN A 255 5.83 -9.01 -26.22
N GLN A 256 5.00 -8.66 -27.21
CA GLN A 256 4.88 -7.28 -27.68
C GLN A 256 4.25 -6.40 -26.58
N CYS A 257 3.14 -6.84 -25.99
CA CYS A 257 2.49 -6.13 -24.87
C CYS A 257 3.45 -5.94 -23.69
N LYS A 258 4.21 -6.99 -23.35
CA LYS A 258 5.25 -6.95 -22.30
C LYS A 258 6.29 -5.87 -22.57
N ARG A 259 6.85 -5.82 -23.78
CA ARG A 259 7.85 -4.80 -24.13
C ARG A 259 7.28 -3.39 -24.07
N ILE A 260 6.06 -3.18 -24.57
CA ILE A 260 5.38 -1.88 -24.53
C ILE A 260 5.20 -1.42 -23.07
N LEU A 261 4.68 -2.29 -22.20
CA LEU A 261 4.50 -1.98 -20.76
C LEU A 261 5.82 -1.60 -20.07
N VAL A 262 6.90 -2.33 -20.36
CA VAL A 262 8.23 -2.05 -19.80
C VAL A 262 8.73 -0.68 -20.23
N VAL A 263 8.60 -0.34 -21.52
CA VAL A 263 9.01 0.97 -22.04
C VAL A 263 8.16 2.10 -21.45
N GLU A 264 6.84 1.91 -21.35
CA GLU A 264 5.93 2.89 -20.76
C GLU A 264 6.24 3.17 -19.29
N ILE A 265 6.50 2.12 -18.48
CA ILE A 265 6.79 2.30 -17.06
C ILE A 265 8.17 2.96 -16.85
N LEU A 266 9.19 2.57 -17.64
CA LEU A 266 10.51 3.20 -17.58
C LEU A 266 10.42 4.70 -17.91
N LYS A 267 9.66 5.05 -18.96
CA LYS A 267 9.41 6.47 -19.29
C LYS A 267 8.72 7.22 -18.16
N SER A 268 7.76 6.59 -17.47
CA SER A 268 7.07 7.22 -16.33
C SER A 268 7.97 7.52 -15.13
N VAL A 269 9.08 6.78 -15.00
CA VAL A 269 10.09 7.04 -13.97
C VAL A 269 11.29 7.84 -14.51
N GLY A 270 11.19 8.43 -15.71
CA GLY A 270 12.24 9.27 -16.31
C GLY A 270 13.43 8.50 -16.89
N LEU A 271 13.25 7.23 -17.27
CA LEU A 271 14.25 6.42 -17.98
C LEU A 271 13.79 6.15 -19.42
N ASP A 272 14.66 6.41 -20.38
CA ASP A 272 14.36 6.20 -21.81
C ASP A 272 14.68 4.76 -22.27
N GLU A 273 14.33 4.40 -23.50
CA GLU A 273 14.48 3.04 -24.01
C GLU A 273 15.95 2.57 -24.12
N SER A 274 16.92 3.50 -24.15
CA SER A 274 18.35 3.16 -24.21
C SER A 274 18.83 2.38 -22.97
N VAL A 275 18.08 2.38 -21.87
CA VAL A 275 18.46 1.64 -20.65
C VAL A 275 18.19 0.14 -20.75
N LEU A 276 17.30 -0.30 -21.64
CA LEU A 276 16.85 -1.70 -21.73
C LEU A 276 17.97 -2.74 -21.82
N PRO A 277 18.99 -2.59 -22.69
CA PRO A 277 20.05 -3.59 -22.83
C PRO A 277 21.12 -3.51 -21.73
N ARG A 278 21.14 -2.43 -20.94
CA ARG A 278 22.15 -2.17 -19.92
C ARG A 278 21.92 -3.01 -18.66
N TYR A 279 22.95 -3.13 -17.83
CA TYR A 279 22.87 -3.86 -16.56
C TYR A 279 22.65 -2.92 -15.37
N PRO A 280 21.94 -3.35 -14.30
CA PRO A 280 21.67 -2.51 -13.13
C PRO A 280 22.92 -1.85 -12.50
N LEU A 281 24.06 -2.54 -12.52
CA LEU A 281 25.32 -2.02 -11.96
C LEU A 281 25.90 -0.81 -12.72
N GLU A 282 25.42 -0.55 -13.94
CA GLU A 282 25.87 0.59 -14.75
C GLU A 282 25.14 1.91 -14.43
N PHE A 283 24.24 1.88 -13.43
CA PHE A 283 23.38 3.00 -13.05
C PHE A 283 23.72 3.53 -11.66
N SER A 284 23.45 4.82 -11.45
CA SER A 284 23.51 5.43 -10.11
C SER A 284 22.46 4.85 -9.16
N GLY A 285 22.64 4.98 -7.85
CA GLY A 285 21.68 4.48 -6.85
C GLY A 285 20.24 5.00 -7.06
N GLY A 286 20.08 6.28 -7.43
CA GLY A 286 18.78 6.85 -7.78
C GLY A 286 18.15 6.25 -9.04
N GLN A 287 18.95 5.91 -10.06
CA GLN A 287 18.47 5.22 -11.25
C GLN A 287 18.12 3.75 -10.96
N GLN A 288 18.91 3.06 -10.14
CA GLN A 288 18.59 1.72 -9.65
C GLN A 288 17.28 1.71 -8.86
N GLN A 289 17.02 2.73 -8.03
CA GLN A 289 15.74 2.91 -7.35
C GLN A 289 14.58 3.02 -8.35
N ARG A 290 14.72 3.84 -9.40
CA ARG A 290 13.72 3.99 -10.46
C ARG A 290 13.44 2.67 -11.20
N ILE A 291 14.49 1.87 -11.46
CA ILE A 291 14.36 0.52 -12.04
C ILE A 291 13.60 -0.40 -11.07
N GLY A 292 13.92 -0.36 -9.78
CA GLY A 292 13.22 -1.12 -8.74
C GLY A 292 11.74 -0.75 -8.61
N ILE A 293 11.41 0.55 -8.66
CA ILE A 293 10.03 1.05 -8.71
C ILE A 293 9.33 0.51 -9.96
N SER A 294 9.98 0.59 -11.13
CA SER A 294 9.43 0.10 -12.39
C SER A 294 9.09 -1.39 -12.33
N ARG A 295 9.99 -2.21 -11.79
CA ARG A 295 9.76 -3.65 -11.61
C ARG A 295 8.53 -3.94 -10.75
N ALA A 296 8.34 -3.20 -9.66
CA ALA A 296 7.19 -3.40 -8.77
C ALA A 296 5.88 -2.93 -9.42
N VAL A 297 5.90 -1.81 -10.14
CA VAL A 297 4.67 -1.14 -10.61
C VAL A 297 4.18 -1.67 -11.95
N VAL A 298 5.05 -2.28 -12.77
CA VAL A 298 4.67 -2.83 -14.09
C VAL A 298 3.53 -3.85 -14.00
N LEU A 299 3.41 -4.56 -12.88
CA LEU A 299 2.36 -5.55 -12.61
C LEU A 299 1.00 -4.94 -12.24
N ARG A 300 0.90 -3.60 -12.12
CA ARG A 300 -0.30 -2.89 -11.65
C ARG A 300 -0.84 -3.47 -10.32
N PRO A 301 -0.02 -3.50 -9.27
CA PRO A 301 -0.49 -3.95 -7.96
C PRO A 301 -1.62 -3.07 -7.46
N GLN A 302 -2.50 -3.62 -6.62
CA GLN A 302 -3.49 -2.80 -5.92
C GLN A 302 -2.91 -2.21 -4.63
N LEU A 303 -1.94 -2.90 -4.03
CA LEU A 303 -1.14 -2.41 -2.89
C LEU A 303 0.35 -2.42 -3.23
N LEU A 304 1.01 -1.27 -3.07
CA LEU A 304 2.46 -1.14 -3.14
C LEU A 304 3.02 -0.91 -1.74
N VAL A 305 3.90 -1.79 -1.27
CA VAL A 305 4.64 -1.61 -0.02
C VAL A 305 5.99 -1.02 -0.36
N ALA A 306 6.24 0.22 0.02
CA ALA A 306 7.52 0.89 -0.20
C ALA A 306 8.30 0.94 1.11
N ASP A 307 9.28 0.04 1.27
CA ASP A 307 10.08 -0.11 2.49
C ASP A 307 11.33 0.77 2.42
N GLU A 308 11.29 1.94 3.06
CA GLU A 308 12.37 2.93 3.07
C GLU A 308 12.94 3.27 1.68
N PRO A 309 12.10 3.58 0.67
CA PRO A 309 12.48 3.69 -0.75
C PRO A 309 13.39 4.90 -1.06
N ILE A 310 13.72 5.71 -0.06
CA ILE A 310 14.50 6.95 -0.19
C ILE A 310 15.69 7.04 0.77
N SER A 311 15.83 6.07 1.68
CA SER A 311 16.74 6.17 2.85
C SER A 311 18.24 6.28 2.49
N ALA A 312 18.66 5.72 1.35
CA ALA A 312 20.06 5.69 0.91
C ALA A 312 20.38 6.73 -0.19
N LEU A 313 19.50 7.71 -0.41
CA LEU A 313 19.59 8.66 -1.52
C LEU A 313 19.83 10.09 -1.04
N ASP A 314 20.51 10.89 -1.87
CA ASP A 314 20.68 12.33 -1.65
C ASP A 314 19.34 13.07 -1.67
N VAL A 315 19.21 14.16 -0.91
CA VAL A 315 17.96 14.93 -0.73
C VAL A 315 17.28 15.31 -2.06
N SER A 316 18.06 15.71 -3.07
CA SER A 316 17.53 16.05 -4.39
C SER A 316 16.92 14.85 -5.11
N ILE A 317 17.52 13.66 -4.97
CA ILE A 317 17.02 12.41 -5.54
C ILE A 317 15.81 11.91 -4.75
N GLN A 318 15.78 12.07 -3.42
CA GLN A 318 14.61 11.73 -2.60
C GLN A 318 13.37 12.49 -3.07
N ALA A 319 13.48 13.81 -3.29
CA ALA A 319 12.39 14.63 -3.81
C ALA A 319 11.91 14.15 -5.19
N GLN A 320 12.83 13.79 -6.08
CA GLN A 320 12.46 13.23 -7.39
C GLN A 320 11.72 11.89 -7.26
N VAL A 321 12.13 11.01 -6.35
CA VAL A 321 11.46 9.73 -6.10
C VAL A 321 10.07 9.93 -5.52
N VAL A 322 9.89 10.90 -4.61
CA VAL A 322 8.57 11.26 -4.08
C VAL A 322 7.64 11.75 -5.19
N ASN A 323 8.12 12.60 -6.10
CA ASN A 323 7.32 13.04 -7.24
C ASN A 323 6.90 11.87 -8.13
N ILE A 324 7.78 10.89 -8.37
CA ILE A 324 7.41 9.67 -9.11
C ILE A 324 6.27 8.95 -8.42
N PHE A 325 6.33 8.76 -7.09
CA PHE A 325 5.24 8.08 -6.40
C PHE A 325 3.91 8.86 -6.46
N ASN A 326 3.95 10.19 -6.39
CA ASN A 326 2.76 11.02 -6.59
C ASN A 326 2.19 10.85 -8.01
N ASP A 327 3.04 10.92 -9.04
CA ASP A 327 2.63 10.69 -10.43
C ASP A 327 2.03 9.29 -10.62
N LEU A 328 2.62 8.27 -9.97
CA LEU A 328 2.15 6.89 -10.03
C LEU A 328 0.83 6.70 -9.27
N LYS A 329 0.66 7.35 -8.11
CA LYS A 329 -0.59 7.38 -7.35
C LYS A 329 -1.72 7.92 -8.21
N ASP A 330 -1.52 9.09 -8.81
CA ASP A 330 -2.54 9.75 -9.62
C ASP A 330 -2.84 8.99 -10.90
N LYS A 331 -1.81 8.46 -11.56
CA LYS A 331 -1.96 7.76 -12.84
C LYS A 331 -2.61 6.38 -12.71
N TYR A 332 -2.34 5.67 -11.61
CA TYR A 332 -2.75 4.26 -11.45
C TYR A 332 -3.69 4.01 -10.28
N ASN A 333 -4.13 5.05 -9.58
CA ASN A 333 -4.94 4.96 -8.36
C ASN A 333 -4.34 3.95 -7.36
N LEU A 334 -3.01 4.00 -7.21
CA LEU A 334 -2.25 3.05 -6.41
C LEU A 334 -2.48 3.31 -4.92
N THR A 335 -2.71 2.25 -4.17
CA THR A 335 -2.68 2.31 -2.70
C THR A 335 -1.27 2.00 -2.24
N ILE A 336 -0.70 2.84 -1.37
CA ILE A 336 0.71 2.73 -0.99
C ILE A 336 0.82 2.66 0.54
N LEU A 337 1.51 1.64 1.04
CA LEU A 337 2.08 1.67 2.39
C LEU A 337 3.50 2.21 2.27
N PHE A 338 3.71 3.46 2.67
CA PHE A 338 5.00 4.14 2.58
C PHE A 338 5.72 4.08 3.92
N ILE A 339 6.76 3.26 4.02
CA ILE A 339 7.53 3.07 5.25
C ILE A 339 8.75 3.98 5.21
N ALA A 340 8.91 4.80 6.25
CA ALA A 340 10.08 5.67 6.38
C ALA A 340 10.46 5.90 7.84
N HIS A 341 11.63 6.50 8.05
CA HIS A 341 12.07 6.97 9.37
C HIS A 341 11.98 8.50 9.53
N ASP A 342 11.96 9.28 8.44
CA ASP A 342 11.81 10.75 8.45
C ASP A 342 10.35 11.14 8.17
N LEU A 343 9.73 11.87 9.11
CA LEU A 343 8.34 12.36 9.00
C LEU A 343 8.16 13.42 7.90
N ARG A 344 9.15 14.26 7.59
CA ARG A 344 9.03 15.30 6.55
C ARG A 344 8.83 14.69 5.17
N MET A 345 9.58 13.64 4.85
CA MET A 345 9.46 13.02 3.54
C MET A 345 8.11 12.33 3.37
N VAL A 346 7.55 11.84 4.47
CA VAL A 346 6.24 11.19 4.53
C VAL A 346 5.12 12.21 4.37
N GLU A 347 5.31 13.45 4.86
CA GLU A 347 4.36 14.55 4.71
C GLU A 347 4.04 14.86 3.23
N TYR A 348 5.05 14.87 2.36
CA TYR A 348 4.89 15.22 0.94
C TYR A 348 4.15 14.19 0.09
N ILE A 349 3.87 13.00 0.63
CA ILE A 349 3.35 11.86 -0.13
C ILE A 349 2.13 11.20 0.52
N SER A 350 2.00 11.28 1.84
CA SER A 350 1.02 10.50 2.59
C SER A 350 -0.27 11.28 2.83
N ASP A 351 -1.41 10.61 2.72
CA ASP A 351 -2.71 11.15 3.12
C ASP A 351 -2.92 11.00 4.63
N ARG A 352 -2.42 9.89 5.19
CA ARG A 352 -2.46 9.55 6.62
C ARG A 352 -1.10 9.06 7.10
N ILE A 353 -0.82 9.26 8.38
CA ILE A 353 0.39 8.80 9.04
C ILE A 353 0.01 7.93 10.24
N ALA A 354 0.69 6.79 10.39
CA ALA A 354 0.72 5.96 11.58
C ALA A 354 2.14 5.95 12.15
N VAL A 355 2.29 6.37 13.40
CA VAL A 355 3.56 6.42 14.11
C VAL A 355 3.72 5.16 14.95
N MET A 356 4.85 4.48 14.79
CA MET A 356 5.13 3.18 15.37
C MET A 356 6.43 3.18 16.19
N ASN A 357 6.36 2.67 17.42
CA ASN A 357 7.49 2.46 18.31
C ASN A 357 7.46 1.04 18.89
N LYS A 358 8.62 0.36 18.93
CA LYS A 358 8.81 -0.94 19.59
C LYS A 358 7.68 -1.97 19.34
N GLY A 359 7.20 -2.07 18.10
CA GLY A 359 6.19 -3.03 17.71
C GLY A 359 4.73 -2.57 17.84
N ARG A 360 4.46 -1.35 18.32
CA ARG A 360 3.10 -0.81 18.55
C ARG A 360 2.90 0.50 17.81
N ILE A 361 1.68 0.73 17.31
CA ILE A 361 1.27 2.06 16.84
C ILE A 361 0.91 2.89 18.07
N LEU A 362 1.39 4.12 18.10
CA LEU A 362 1.19 5.06 19.19
C LEU A 362 0.25 6.21 18.80
N GLU A 363 0.27 6.61 17.53
CA GLU A 363 -0.52 7.75 17.03
C GLU A 363 -0.88 7.49 15.57
N VAL A 364 -2.12 7.80 15.17
CA VAL A 364 -2.57 7.65 13.78
C VAL A 364 -3.54 8.77 13.42
N GLY A 365 -3.39 9.34 12.24
CA GLY A 365 -4.30 10.37 11.77
C GLY A 365 -3.99 10.91 10.38
N LYS A 366 -4.74 11.92 9.96
CA LYS A 366 -4.41 12.70 8.75
C LYS A 366 -3.02 13.30 8.88
N THR A 367 -2.27 13.30 7.79
CA THR A 367 -0.90 13.83 7.74
C THR A 367 -0.80 15.23 8.34
N SER A 368 -1.70 16.14 7.96
CA SER A 368 -1.71 17.51 8.48
C SER A 368 -1.93 17.60 10.00
N GLN A 369 -2.66 16.68 10.61
CA GLN A 369 -2.85 16.65 12.07
C GLN A 369 -1.60 16.13 12.78
N ILE A 370 -1.01 15.04 12.29
CA ILE A 370 0.20 14.46 12.88
C ILE A 370 1.39 15.43 12.77
N MET A 371 1.52 16.16 11.66
CA MET A 371 2.63 17.09 11.43
C MET A 371 2.49 18.40 12.23
N ASN A 372 1.27 18.97 12.30
CA ASN A 372 1.07 20.29 12.92
C ASN A 372 0.67 20.22 14.39
N ASN A 373 -0.03 19.15 14.80
CA ASN A 373 -0.55 18.98 16.15
C ASN A 373 -0.12 17.62 16.76
N PRO A 374 1.17 17.26 16.74
CA PRO A 374 1.64 16.00 17.33
C PRO A 374 1.38 16.00 18.84
N LEU A 375 0.75 14.94 19.36
CA LEU A 375 0.47 14.82 20.79
C LEU A 375 1.33 13.78 21.49
N HIS A 376 1.66 12.65 20.85
CA HIS A 376 2.46 11.64 21.54
C HIS A 376 3.91 12.13 21.72
N PRO A 377 4.53 12.02 22.92
CA PRO A 377 5.91 12.45 23.15
C PRO A 377 6.90 11.87 22.13
N TYR A 378 6.74 10.59 21.78
CA TYR A 378 7.51 9.95 20.71
C TYR A 378 7.32 10.60 19.32
N THR A 379 6.11 10.97 18.93
CA THR A 379 5.88 11.64 17.64
C THR A 379 6.57 13.00 17.63
N LYS A 380 6.54 13.71 18.75
CA LYS A 380 7.30 14.97 18.92
C LYS A 380 8.80 14.76 18.82
N SER A 381 9.37 13.74 19.48
CA SER A 381 10.81 13.45 19.37
C SER A 381 11.22 13.19 17.93
N LEU A 382 10.38 12.50 17.14
CA LEU A 382 10.67 12.25 15.73
C LEU A 382 10.66 13.54 14.88
N LEU A 383 9.77 14.49 15.18
CA LEU A 383 9.73 15.79 14.47
C LEU A 383 10.87 16.72 14.90
N GLU A 384 11.27 16.69 16.17
CA GLU A 384 12.37 17.52 16.70
C GLU A 384 13.75 17.01 16.31
N ALA A 385 13.91 15.69 16.10
CA ALA A 385 15.16 15.08 15.64
C ALA A 385 15.57 15.51 14.22
N VAL A 386 14.70 16.24 13.53
CA VAL A 386 14.82 16.59 12.14
C VAL A 386 15.32 18.03 11.99
N PRO A 387 16.49 18.28 11.35
CA PRO A 387 17.06 19.62 11.25
C PRO A 387 16.13 20.58 10.49
N SER A 388 15.74 21.69 11.11
CA SER A 388 14.99 22.77 10.45
C SER A 388 15.97 23.80 9.86
N ILE A 389 15.70 24.24 8.62
CA ILE A 389 16.49 25.30 7.94
C ILE A 389 16.29 26.66 8.64
N HIS A 390 15.19 26.81 9.35
CA HIS A 390 14.84 27.98 10.16
C HIS A 390 14.76 27.56 11.63
N GLY A 391 15.87 27.68 12.36
CA GLY A 391 15.92 27.25 13.75
C GLY A 391 17.04 27.90 14.57
N ASP A 392 16.85 29.17 14.93
CA ASP A 392 17.39 29.70 16.18
C ASP A 392 16.69 28.98 17.34
N LYS A 393 17.28 27.89 17.85
CA LYS A 393 17.04 27.33 19.19
C LYS A 393 18.09 26.27 19.49
N GLY A 394 18.75 26.43 20.63
CA GLY A 394 19.91 25.64 21.04
C GLY A 394 19.63 24.16 21.32
N SER A 395 20.73 23.41 21.33
CA SER A 395 20.87 21.95 21.48
C SER A 395 20.49 21.14 20.24
N LEU A 396 21.52 20.59 19.58
CA LEU A 396 21.42 19.53 18.56
C LEU A 396 20.92 18.18 19.13
N LEU A 397 20.74 18.08 20.46
CA LEU A 397 20.08 16.97 21.12
C LEU A 397 18.60 17.35 21.27
N GLY A 398 17.78 16.95 20.30
CA GLY A 398 16.31 17.01 20.42
C GLY A 398 15.83 16.16 21.61
N TYR A 399 14.57 16.33 22.01
CA TYR A 399 13.95 15.52 23.06
C TYR A 399 14.10 14.01 22.75
N GLN A 400 14.76 13.26 23.63
CA GLN A 400 14.87 11.81 23.51
C GLN A 400 13.72 11.14 24.26
N TYR A 401 12.83 10.50 23.52
CA TYR A 401 11.70 9.77 24.11
C TYR A 401 12.18 8.53 24.89
N ASP A 402 11.74 8.44 26.15
CA ASP A 402 11.85 7.22 26.96
C ASP A 402 10.46 6.63 27.19
N ILE A 403 10.31 5.34 26.91
CA ILE A 403 9.06 4.61 27.12
C ILE A 403 8.69 4.49 28.61
N ASN A 404 9.65 4.64 29.52
CA ASN A 404 9.42 4.57 30.97
C ASN A 404 8.65 5.77 31.53
N ILE A 405 8.42 6.82 30.73
CA ILE A 405 7.53 7.93 31.11
C ILE A 405 6.09 7.45 31.38
N HIS A 406 5.70 6.35 30.74
CA HIS A 406 4.37 5.79 30.87
C HIS A 406 4.28 4.85 32.08
N ASN A 407 3.42 5.19 33.05
CA ASN A 407 3.15 4.37 34.23
C ASN A 407 2.08 3.31 33.97
N TYR A 408 2.23 2.54 32.89
CA TYR A 408 1.27 1.50 32.52
C TYR A 408 1.35 0.29 33.47
N THR A 409 0.22 -0.09 34.04
CA THR A 409 0.07 -1.24 34.96
C THR A 409 -1.08 -2.13 34.50
N GLU A 410 -1.26 -3.32 35.09
CA GLU A 410 -2.39 -4.20 34.72
C GLU A 410 -3.77 -3.52 34.83
N THR A 411 -3.91 -2.54 35.73
CA THR A 411 -5.15 -1.77 35.92
C THR A 411 -5.15 -0.42 35.19
N ASN A 412 -3.97 0.08 34.79
CA ASN A 412 -3.78 1.33 34.06
C ASN A 412 -3.17 1.04 32.68
N GLN A 413 -4.01 0.61 31.73
CA GLN A 413 -3.59 0.33 30.36
C GLN A 413 -4.01 1.48 29.44
N PRO A 414 -3.20 1.80 28.41
CA PRO A 414 -3.59 2.82 27.44
C PRO A 414 -4.75 2.32 26.58
N GLU A 415 -5.56 3.27 26.14
CA GLU A 415 -6.70 3.05 25.26
C GLU A 415 -6.55 3.94 24.02
N TRP A 416 -7.24 3.61 22.94
CA TRP A 416 -7.29 4.51 21.78
C TRP A 416 -8.24 5.66 22.08
N LEU A 417 -7.68 6.86 22.20
CA LEU A 417 -8.42 8.07 22.49
C LEU A 417 -8.54 8.92 21.22
N LYS A 418 -9.76 9.39 20.97
CA LYS A 418 -10.05 10.31 19.86
C LYS A 418 -9.64 11.72 20.25
N VAL A 419 -8.68 12.29 19.51
CA VAL A 419 -8.24 13.68 19.67
C VAL A 419 -9.19 14.60 18.88
N ASN A 420 -9.44 14.24 17.62
CA ASN A 420 -10.41 14.86 16.72
C ASN A 420 -10.92 13.82 15.71
N ASP A 421 -11.72 14.22 14.72
CA ASP A 421 -12.37 13.28 13.77
C ASP A 421 -11.41 12.42 12.95
N ASP A 422 -10.15 12.84 12.80
CA ASP A 422 -9.15 12.16 11.97
C ASP A 422 -7.82 11.95 12.70
N HIS A 423 -7.82 11.92 14.04
CA HIS A 423 -6.60 11.81 14.84
C HIS A 423 -6.85 11.05 16.14
N PHE A 424 -6.11 9.96 16.32
CA PHE A 424 -6.20 9.06 17.45
C PHE A 424 -4.82 8.82 18.04
N ILE A 425 -4.80 8.58 19.35
CA ILE A 425 -3.59 8.36 20.13
C ILE A 425 -3.80 7.23 21.13
N LEU A 426 -2.77 6.42 21.32
CA LEU A 426 -2.77 5.35 22.31
C LEU A 426 -2.20 5.89 23.63
N ALA A 427 -3.07 6.14 24.59
CA ALA A 427 -2.72 6.77 25.86
C ALA A 427 -3.77 6.52 26.94
N THR A 428 -3.47 6.88 28.17
CA THR A 428 -4.47 7.07 29.23
C THR A 428 -5.14 8.44 29.08
N ASN A 429 -6.33 8.62 29.67
CA ASN A 429 -7.02 9.92 29.64
C ASN A 429 -6.19 11.02 30.33
N GLU A 430 -5.50 10.67 31.43
CA GLU A 430 -4.62 11.59 32.16
C GLU A 430 -3.44 12.07 31.29
N GLU A 431 -2.77 11.15 30.59
CA GLU A 431 -1.70 11.48 29.66
C GLU A 431 -2.17 12.40 28.53
N LEU A 432 -3.32 12.10 27.92
CA LEU A 432 -3.87 12.94 26.86
C LEU A 432 -4.15 14.37 27.34
N ASP A 433 -4.74 14.52 28.52
CA ASP A 433 -5.02 15.83 29.10
C ASP A 433 -3.72 16.58 29.44
N ASN A 434 -2.70 15.89 29.94
CA ASN A 434 -1.38 16.47 30.20
C ASN A 434 -0.70 16.93 28.90
N TRP A 435 -0.68 16.09 27.86
CA TRP A 435 -0.02 16.40 26.59
C TRP A 435 -0.69 17.55 25.84
N LYS A 436 -2.03 17.66 25.90
CA LYS A 436 -2.79 18.81 25.39
C LYS A 436 -2.41 20.12 26.08
N ASN A 437 -2.05 20.05 27.36
CA ASN A 437 -1.61 21.20 28.15
C ASN A 437 -0.09 21.47 28.08
N GLY A 438 0.64 20.75 27.21
CA GLY A 438 2.08 20.94 27.07
C GLY A 438 2.93 20.24 28.13
N LYS A 439 2.35 19.38 28.97
CA LYS A 439 3.05 18.67 30.05
C LYS A 439 3.43 17.27 29.58
N TYR A 440 4.72 17.00 29.45
CA TYR A 440 5.30 15.75 28.94
C TYR A 440 6.23 15.09 29.98
N GLU A 441 5.97 15.33 31.27
CA GLU A 441 6.72 14.77 32.40
C GLU A 441 5.90 13.72 33.13
#